data_AF-A0A6G6WIF8-F1
#
_entry.id   AF-A0A6G6WIF8-F1
#
_cell.length_a   1.000
_cell.length_b   1.000
_cell.length_c   1.000
_cell.angle_alpha   90.00
_cell.angle_beta   90.00
_cell.angle_gamma   90.00
#
_symmetry.space_group_name_H-M   'P 1'
#
loop_
_entity.id
_entity.type
_entity.pdbx_description
1 polymer ?
#
loop_
_entity_poly.entity_id
_entity_poly.type
_entity_poly.pdbx_seq_one_letter_code
_entity_poly.pdbx_strand_id
1 'polypeptide(L)'
;MTSLRHNAAEATAEREPRDAYLDAARDCLLDVGWRRTTLTEVARRAGVSRMTIYRTWADMPTLLADLMTREWEGVVTEQVVAAGPALERVVDGIVGTVRQLRQNELFVRIVELDPELILPYLFSRRGRSQDFILALTAEAVAQGQAAGEIRGGDPTTIARGLLLAVHGFVLSVHTMVDDTVTEDALDAELATLLTRTLRP
;
A
#
# COMPACT_ATOMS: atom_id res chain seq x y z
N MET A 1 11.38 23.68 45.55
CA MET A 1 10.59 24.64 44.77
C MET A 1 11.23 24.78 43.40
N THR A 2 10.48 24.40 42.34
CA THR A 2 10.53 24.93 40.96
C THR A 2 11.86 24.74 40.19
N SER A 3 11.95 24.09 39.04
CA SER A 3 11.03 24.08 37.91
C SER A 3 11.24 22.83 37.03
N LEU A 4 10.21 22.00 36.92
CA LEU A 4 10.06 20.87 35.99
C LEU A 4 9.41 21.31 34.67
N ARG A 5 9.81 22.45 34.11
CA ARG A 5 9.21 22.98 32.88
C ARG A 5 10.28 23.39 31.89
N HIS A 6 10.80 22.41 31.14
CA HIS A 6 11.30 22.64 29.77
C HIS A 6 11.43 21.38 28.88
N ASN A 7 10.94 20.20 29.29
CA ASN A 7 11.07 18.96 28.49
C ASN A 7 9.80 18.57 27.72
N ALA A 8 8.86 19.49 27.48
CA ALA A 8 7.60 19.19 26.80
C ALA A 8 7.48 19.77 25.38
N ALA A 9 8.55 20.32 24.80
CA ALA A 9 8.48 21.07 23.54
C ALA A 9 9.40 20.60 22.40
N GLU A 10 10.18 19.52 22.55
CA GLU A 10 11.19 19.11 21.53
C GLU A 10 11.06 17.65 21.05
N ALA A 11 9.84 17.12 20.99
CA ALA A 11 9.61 15.78 20.43
C ALA A 11 8.43 15.69 19.46
N THR A 12 8.09 16.78 18.77
CA THR A 12 7.46 16.66 17.44
C THR A 12 8.58 16.46 16.44
N ALA A 13 8.83 15.21 16.04
CA ALA A 13 9.64 14.91 14.88
C ALA A 13 9.21 15.85 13.74
N GLU A 14 10.13 16.68 13.23
CA GLU A 14 9.88 17.50 12.05
C GLU A 14 9.43 16.57 10.93
N ARG A 15 8.13 16.52 10.64
CA ARG A 15 7.61 15.86 9.43
C ARG A 15 8.40 16.44 8.27
N GLU A 16 9.04 15.58 7.48
CA GLU A 16 9.79 16.05 6.32
C GLU A 16 8.86 16.93 5.47
N PRO A 17 9.30 18.10 4.99
CA PRO A 17 8.47 19.00 4.18
C PRO A 17 7.78 18.29 3.01
N ARG A 18 8.39 17.21 2.52
CA ARG A 18 7.87 16.34 1.47
C ARG A 18 6.58 15.62 1.87
N ASP A 19 6.44 15.15 3.10
CA ASP A 19 5.23 14.46 3.57
C ASP A 19 4.03 15.41 3.61
N ALA A 20 4.25 16.66 4.06
CA ALA A 20 3.21 17.67 4.05
C ALA A 20 2.74 18.01 2.62
N TYR A 21 3.65 17.95 1.62
CA TYR A 21 3.28 18.15 0.22
C TYR A 21 2.50 16.97 -0.35
N LEU A 22 2.85 15.75 0.05
CA LEU A 22 2.11 14.55 -0.33
C LEU A 22 0.71 14.53 0.32
N ASP A 23 0.56 15.02 1.55
CA ASP A 23 -0.76 15.22 2.18
C ASP A 23 -1.61 16.21 1.38
N ALA A 24 -1.04 17.37 1.02
CA ALA A 24 -1.74 18.35 0.18
C ALA A 24 -2.14 17.76 -1.18
N ALA A 25 -1.31 16.89 -1.76
CA ALA A 25 -1.63 16.22 -3.00
C ALA A 25 -2.75 15.18 -2.85
N ARG A 26 -2.72 14.38 -1.77
CA ARG A 26 -3.80 13.44 -1.42
C ARG A 26 -5.13 14.17 -1.36
N ASP A 27 -5.19 15.27 -0.62
CA ASP A 27 -6.41 16.05 -0.47
C ASP A 27 -6.89 16.61 -1.83
N CYS A 28 -5.96 17.08 -2.68
CA CYS A 28 -6.33 17.57 -4.02
C CYS A 28 -6.96 16.47 -4.87
N LEU A 29 -6.38 15.27 -4.85
CA LEU A 29 -6.89 14.13 -5.60
C LEU A 29 -8.28 13.70 -5.11
N LEU A 30 -8.50 13.71 -3.80
CA LEU A 30 -9.80 13.38 -3.21
C LEU A 30 -10.88 14.42 -3.55
N ASP A 31 -10.54 15.71 -3.50
CA ASP A 31 -11.50 16.79 -3.72
C ASP A 31 -11.92 16.96 -5.19
N VAL A 32 -10.97 16.95 -6.12
CA VAL A 32 -11.23 17.31 -7.52
C VAL A 32 -10.93 16.20 -8.53
N GLY A 33 -10.37 15.08 -8.09
CA GLY A 33 -9.98 13.95 -8.93
C GLY A 33 -8.65 14.16 -9.66
N TRP A 34 -8.12 13.08 -10.23
CA TRP A 34 -6.82 13.10 -10.92
C TRP A 34 -6.77 14.10 -12.07
N ARG A 35 -7.75 14.05 -12.99
CA ARG A 35 -7.74 14.84 -14.23
C ARG A 35 -7.75 16.35 -14.01
N ARG A 36 -8.20 16.82 -12.85
CA ARG A 36 -8.29 18.24 -12.49
C ARG A 36 -7.23 18.69 -11.50
N THR A 37 -6.42 17.77 -10.98
CA THR A 37 -5.35 18.09 -10.04
C THR A 37 -4.11 18.56 -10.80
N THR A 38 -3.47 19.64 -10.32
CA THR A 38 -2.22 20.17 -10.90
C THR A 38 -1.18 20.42 -9.81
N LEU A 39 0.10 20.40 -10.15
CA LEU A 39 1.18 20.76 -9.22
C LEU A 39 1.03 22.17 -8.66
N THR A 40 0.40 23.08 -9.41
CA THR A 40 0.07 24.43 -8.92
C THR A 40 -0.98 24.40 -7.82
N GLU A 41 -2.01 23.58 -7.97
CA GLU A 41 -3.05 23.42 -6.96
C GLU A 41 -2.51 22.75 -5.70
N VAL A 42 -1.64 21.73 -5.86
CA VAL A 42 -0.91 21.13 -4.74
C VAL A 42 -0.05 22.16 -4.01
N ALA A 43 0.70 23.00 -4.72
CA ALA A 43 1.51 24.06 -4.10
C ALA A 43 0.64 25.06 -3.33
N ARG A 44 -0.49 25.47 -3.92
CA ARG A 44 -1.47 26.37 -3.29
C ARG A 44 -2.02 25.75 -2.00
N ARG A 45 -2.38 24.47 -2.01
CA ARG A 45 -2.91 23.75 -0.85
C ARG A 45 -1.84 23.53 0.23
N ALA A 46 -0.62 23.20 -0.17
CA ALA A 46 0.52 23.04 0.74
C ALA A 46 1.01 24.38 1.33
N GLY A 47 0.51 25.52 0.88
CA GLY A 47 0.92 26.85 1.36
C GLY A 47 2.34 27.24 0.94
N VAL A 48 2.88 26.64 -0.13
CA VAL A 48 4.25 26.90 -0.62
C VAL A 48 4.25 27.47 -2.03
N SER A 49 5.39 28.04 -2.44
CA SER A 49 5.54 28.54 -3.81
C SER A 49 5.50 27.38 -4.83
N ARG A 50 4.95 27.63 -6.03
CA ARG A 50 4.97 26.67 -7.14
C ARG A 50 6.36 26.08 -7.36
N MET A 51 7.39 26.93 -7.39
CA MET A 51 8.77 26.50 -7.61
C MET A 51 9.26 25.47 -6.58
N THR A 52 8.71 25.49 -5.36
CA THR A 52 9.06 24.51 -4.32
C THR A 52 8.57 23.11 -4.69
N ILE A 53 7.30 22.99 -5.11
CA ILE A 53 6.73 21.71 -5.59
C ILE A 53 7.40 21.26 -6.89
N TYR A 54 7.60 22.16 -7.87
CA TYR A 54 8.22 21.82 -9.16
C TYR A 54 9.68 21.35 -9.05
N ARG A 55 10.41 21.76 -8.00
CA ARG A 55 11.76 21.23 -7.72
C ARG A 55 11.73 19.79 -7.18
N THR A 56 10.67 19.41 -6.49
CA THR A 56 10.50 18.06 -5.95
C THR A 56 9.91 17.11 -6.98
N TRP A 57 8.91 17.58 -7.74
CA TRP A 57 8.25 16.78 -8.78
C TRP A 57 8.18 17.55 -10.10
N ALA A 58 8.73 16.95 -11.14
CA ALA A 58 8.68 17.50 -12.50
C ALA A 58 7.25 17.51 -13.05
N ASP A 59 6.42 16.52 -12.67
CA ASP A 59 5.07 16.34 -13.16
C ASP A 59 4.15 15.63 -12.13
N MET A 60 2.84 15.64 -12.42
CA MET A 60 1.82 14.97 -11.60
C MET A 60 2.02 13.45 -11.51
N PRO A 61 2.37 12.70 -12.59
CA PRO A 61 2.64 11.26 -12.49
C PRO A 61 3.77 10.90 -11.53
N THR A 62 4.85 11.68 -11.51
CA THR A 62 5.97 11.46 -10.58
C THR A 62 5.50 11.73 -9.14
N LEU A 63 4.73 12.79 -8.92
CA LEU A 63 4.13 13.06 -7.62
C LEU A 63 3.23 11.90 -7.17
N LEU A 64 2.35 11.43 -8.06
CA LEU A 64 1.45 10.33 -7.74
C LEU A 64 2.22 9.05 -7.40
N ALA A 65 3.26 8.71 -8.16
CA ALA A 65 4.08 7.54 -7.86
C ALA A 65 4.71 7.62 -6.45
N ASP A 66 5.17 8.80 -6.04
CA ASP A 66 5.68 9.08 -4.70
C ASP A 66 4.60 9.03 -3.62
N LEU A 67 3.44 9.65 -3.87
CA LEU A 67 2.28 9.61 -2.97
C LEU A 67 1.85 8.18 -2.72
N MET A 68 1.62 7.42 -3.80
CA MET A 68 1.26 6.03 -3.71
C MET A 68 2.33 5.28 -2.91
N THR A 69 3.62 5.42 -3.24
CA THR A 69 4.70 4.72 -2.51
C THR A 69 4.59 4.93 -0.99
N ARG A 70 4.36 6.16 -0.53
CA ARG A 70 4.14 6.47 0.88
C ARG A 70 2.89 5.80 1.46
N GLU A 71 1.75 5.88 0.76
CA GLU A 71 0.49 5.24 1.20
C GLU A 71 0.65 3.72 1.34
N TRP A 72 1.37 3.08 0.41
CA TRP A 72 1.61 1.63 0.41
C TRP A 72 2.63 1.18 1.46
N GLU A 73 3.67 1.99 1.74
CA GLU A 73 4.64 1.69 2.79
C GLU A 73 3.98 1.66 4.18
N GLY A 74 3.04 2.57 4.46
CA GLY A 74 2.28 2.57 5.71
C GLY A 74 1.47 1.30 5.91
N VAL A 75 0.76 0.87 4.86
CA VAL A 75 -0.06 -0.37 4.85
C VAL A 75 0.77 -1.62 5.11
N VAL A 76 1.94 -1.72 4.46
CA VAL A 76 2.77 -2.94 4.52
C VAL A 76 3.58 -3.02 5.83
N THR A 77 4.06 -1.88 6.36
CA THR A 77 4.91 -1.86 7.55
C THR A 77 4.18 -2.29 8.82
N GLU A 78 2.88 -1.99 8.93
CA GLU A 78 2.05 -2.41 10.07
C GLU A 78 1.94 -3.94 10.21
N GLN A 79 2.13 -4.69 9.12
CA GLN A 79 1.96 -6.15 9.09
C GLN A 79 3.24 -6.93 9.45
N VAL A 80 4.40 -6.25 9.55
CA VAL A 80 5.72 -6.89 9.74
C VAL A 80 6.00 -7.31 11.19
N VAL A 81 5.15 -6.93 12.16
CA VAL A 81 5.42 -7.09 13.60
C VAL A 81 4.64 -8.26 14.25
N ALA A 82 3.97 -9.10 13.46
CA ALA A 82 3.19 -10.22 14.01
C ALA A 82 4.10 -11.32 14.60
N ALA A 83 3.78 -11.79 15.80
CA ALA A 83 4.37 -13.01 16.37
C ALA A 83 3.58 -14.24 15.91
N GLY A 84 4.24 -15.40 15.76
CA GLY A 84 3.58 -16.66 15.37
C GLY A 84 4.32 -17.40 14.26
N PRO A 85 3.78 -18.53 13.76
CA PRO A 85 4.33 -19.29 12.63
C PRO A 85 4.48 -18.44 11.36
N ALA A 86 5.54 -18.66 10.59
CA ALA A 86 5.84 -17.95 9.35
C ALA A 86 4.71 -18.06 8.31
N LEU A 87 4.09 -19.23 8.18
CA LEU A 87 2.96 -19.43 7.28
C LEU A 87 1.80 -18.49 7.63
N GLU A 88 1.40 -18.44 8.90
CA GLU A 88 0.31 -17.60 9.39
C GLU A 88 0.64 -16.11 9.17
N ARG A 89 1.86 -15.68 9.51
CA ARG A 89 2.30 -14.30 9.28
C ARG A 89 2.20 -13.87 7.81
N VAL A 90 2.62 -14.74 6.88
CA VAL A 90 2.54 -14.44 5.43
C VAL A 90 1.09 -14.34 4.98
N VAL A 91 0.24 -15.28 5.39
CA VAL A 91 -1.18 -15.30 5.01
C VAL A 91 -1.91 -14.08 5.59
N ASP A 92 -1.76 -13.83 6.89
CA ASP A 92 -2.42 -12.73 7.59
C ASP A 92 -1.93 -11.38 7.09
N GLY A 93 -0.62 -11.23 6.84
CA GLY A 93 -0.05 -10.01 6.28
C GLY A 93 -0.60 -9.69 4.88
N ILE A 94 -0.77 -10.71 4.03
CA ILE A 94 -1.36 -10.54 2.70
C ILE A 94 -2.85 -10.18 2.81
N VAL A 95 -3.65 -10.93 3.58
CA VAL A 95 -5.09 -10.66 3.73
C VAL A 95 -5.34 -9.31 4.39
N GLY A 96 -4.55 -8.96 5.42
CA GLY A 96 -4.57 -7.66 6.08
C GLY A 96 -4.26 -6.53 5.11
N THR A 97 -3.22 -6.68 4.28
CA THR A 97 -2.91 -5.72 3.21
C THR A 97 -4.10 -5.57 2.26
N VAL A 98 -4.68 -6.67 1.75
CA VAL A 98 -5.85 -6.61 0.84
C VAL A 98 -7.02 -5.82 1.46
N ARG A 99 -7.33 -6.03 2.75
CA ARG A 99 -8.36 -5.27 3.47
C ARG A 99 -8.03 -3.80 3.58
N GLN A 100 -6.81 -3.46 4.03
CA GLN A 100 -6.38 -2.07 4.20
C GLN A 100 -6.43 -1.29 2.90
N LEU A 101 -6.13 -1.93 1.76
CA LEU A 101 -6.19 -1.28 0.46
C LEU A 101 -7.61 -0.97 0.01
N ARG A 102 -8.54 -1.90 0.21
CA ARG A 102 -9.95 -1.67 -0.09
C ARG A 102 -10.60 -0.63 0.82
N GLN A 103 -10.00 -0.37 1.98
CA GLN A 103 -10.42 0.68 2.92
C GLN A 103 -9.66 2.00 2.70
N ASN A 104 -8.59 2.01 1.91
CA ASN A 104 -7.85 3.23 1.62
C ASN A 104 -8.65 4.09 0.62
N GLU A 105 -9.14 5.22 1.11
CA GLU A 105 -9.97 6.15 0.36
C GLU A 105 -9.33 6.60 -0.97
N LEU A 106 -8.02 6.88 -0.99
CA LEU A 106 -7.34 7.30 -2.21
C LEU A 106 -7.29 6.15 -3.22
N PHE A 107 -7.01 4.93 -2.76
CA PHE A 107 -6.98 3.75 -3.62
C PHE A 107 -8.36 3.47 -4.23
N VAL A 108 -9.41 3.46 -3.41
CA VAL A 108 -10.80 3.28 -3.87
C VAL A 108 -11.15 4.34 -4.89
N ARG A 109 -10.85 5.61 -4.60
CA ARG A 109 -11.10 6.73 -5.51
C ARG A 109 -10.42 6.54 -6.87
N ILE A 110 -9.16 6.12 -6.86
CA ILE A 110 -8.40 5.85 -8.08
C ILE A 110 -9.02 4.70 -8.87
N VAL A 111 -9.35 3.58 -8.22
CA VAL A 111 -9.93 2.41 -8.89
C VAL A 111 -11.28 2.73 -9.52
N GLU A 112 -12.13 3.48 -8.83
CA GLU A 112 -13.49 3.80 -9.29
C GLU A 112 -13.52 4.88 -10.37
N LEU A 113 -12.71 5.94 -10.24
CA LEU A 113 -12.82 7.12 -11.09
C LEU A 113 -11.70 7.32 -12.09
N ASP A 114 -10.49 6.87 -11.77
CA ASP A 114 -9.29 7.09 -12.56
C ASP A 114 -8.52 5.77 -12.79
N PRO A 115 -9.19 4.68 -13.25
CA PRO A 115 -8.59 3.35 -13.34
C PRO A 115 -7.37 3.30 -14.27
N GLU A 116 -7.27 4.22 -15.24
CA GLU A 116 -6.11 4.39 -16.12
C GLU A 116 -4.78 4.57 -15.36
N LEU A 117 -4.84 4.98 -14.10
CA LEU A 117 -3.66 5.11 -13.23
C LEU A 117 -3.12 3.76 -12.76
N ILE A 118 -3.98 2.75 -12.63
CA ILE A 118 -3.60 1.41 -12.16
C ILE A 118 -3.29 0.47 -13.34
N LEU A 119 -3.93 0.65 -14.50
CA LEU A 119 -3.77 -0.23 -15.66
C LEU A 119 -2.31 -0.51 -16.07
N PRO A 120 -1.38 0.48 -16.09
CA PRO A 120 0.02 0.20 -16.43
C PRO A 120 0.69 -0.81 -15.49
N TYR A 121 0.26 -0.86 -14.22
CA TYR A 121 0.79 -1.75 -13.20
C TYR A 121 0.20 -3.17 -13.24
N LEU A 122 -0.84 -3.36 -14.03
CA LEU A 122 -1.44 -4.67 -14.31
C LEU A 122 -0.96 -5.25 -15.64
N PHE A 123 -0.75 -4.40 -16.65
CA PHE A 123 -0.55 -4.85 -18.03
C PHE A 123 0.84 -4.57 -18.61
N SER A 124 1.61 -3.63 -18.08
CA SER A 124 2.79 -3.12 -18.78
C SER A 124 4.08 -3.13 -17.96
N ARG A 125 4.02 -2.78 -16.67
CA ARG A 125 5.21 -2.66 -15.83
C ARG A 125 4.87 -2.92 -14.37
N ARG A 126 5.92 -3.07 -13.56
CA ARG A 126 5.80 -3.05 -12.10
C ARG A 126 6.18 -1.67 -11.54
N GLY A 127 5.53 -1.25 -10.47
CA GLY A 127 5.86 -0.01 -9.74
C GLY A 127 6.70 -0.29 -8.48
N ARG A 128 7.32 0.77 -7.92
CA ARG A 128 8.15 0.66 -6.70
C ARG A 128 7.44 -0.02 -5.53
N SER A 129 6.16 0.27 -5.31
CA SER A 129 5.37 -0.36 -4.24
C SER A 129 5.20 -1.86 -4.46
N GLN A 130 4.97 -2.30 -5.70
CA GLN A 130 4.90 -3.73 -6.02
C GLN A 130 6.29 -4.38 -5.90
N ASP A 131 7.37 -3.71 -6.29
CA ASP A 131 8.74 -4.20 -6.07
C ASP A 131 9.01 -4.41 -4.58
N PHE A 132 8.63 -3.43 -3.74
CA PHE A 132 8.78 -3.48 -2.29
C PHE A 132 7.97 -4.62 -1.66
N ILE A 133 6.68 -4.75 -2.00
CA ILE A 133 5.80 -5.84 -1.52
C ILE A 133 6.37 -7.21 -1.91
N LEU A 134 6.86 -7.36 -3.14
CA LEU A 134 7.45 -8.61 -3.60
C LEU A 134 8.73 -8.96 -2.84
N ALA A 135 9.58 -7.97 -2.56
CA ALA A 135 10.82 -8.19 -1.80
C ALA A 135 10.49 -8.69 -0.38
N LEU A 136 9.57 -8.03 0.31
CA LEU A 136 9.13 -8.43 1.65
C LEU A 136 8.47 -9.81 1.67
N THR A 137 7.61 -10.08 0.69
CA THR A 137 6.92 -11.38 0.59
C THR A 137 7.91 -12.51 0.30
N ALA A 138 8.88 -12.28 -0.60
CA ALA A 138 9.89 -13.27 -0.93
C ALA A 138 10.79 -13.59 0.28
N GLU A 139 11.18 -12.57 1.06
CA GLU A 139 11.94 -12.75 2.28
C GLU A 139 11.15 -13.55 3.33
N ALA A 140 9.88 -13.21 3.55
CA ALA A 140 9.04 -13.93 4.49
C ALA A 140 8.82 -15.40 4.08
N VAL A 141 8.66 -15.66 2.77
CA VAL A 141 8.60 -17.02 2.22
C VAL A 141 9.91 -17.78 2.46
N ALA A 142 11.07 -17.16 2.20
CA ALA A 142 12.37 -17.79 2.42
C ALA A 142 12.59 -18.15 3.90
N GLN A 143 12.20 -17.27 4.82
CA GLN A 143 12.25 -17.54 6.25
C GLN A 143 11.34 -18.71 6.65
N GLY A 144 10.11 -18.76 6.13
CA GLY A 144 9.20 -19.88 6.39
C GLY A 144 9.68 -21.20 5.80
N GLN A 145 10.36 -21.17 4.66
CA GLN A 145 11.01 -22.36 4.09
C GLN A 145 12.17 -22.85 4.95
N ALA A 146 13.01 -21.95 5.47
CA ALA A 146 14.10 -22.29 6.37
C ALA A 146 13.60 -22.93 7.68
N ALA A 147 12.41 -22.54 8.15
CA ALA A 147 11.74 -23.13 9.29
C ALA A 147 10.98 -24.44 8.98
N GLY A 148 10.87 -24.84 7.71
CA GLY A 148 10.10 -26.01 7.29
C GLY A 148 8.58 -25.82 7.32
N GLU A 149 8.11 -24.58 7.43
CA GLU A 149 6.68 -24.22 7.55
C GLU A 149 6.03 -23.88 6.22
N ILE A 150 6.84 -23.50 5.20
CA ILE A 150 6.39 -23.20 3.84
C ILE A 150 7.04 -24.18 2.86
N ARG A 151 6.28 -24.63 1.86
CA ARG A 151 6.77 -25.55 0.81
C ARG A 151 8.00 -25.03 0.09
N GLY A 152 8.77 -25.98 -0.45
CA GLY A 152 9.91 -25.68 -1.31
C GLY A 152 9.54 -24.99 -2.64
N GLY A 153 10.58 -24.44 -3.29
CA GLY A 153 10.50 -23.68 -4.54
C GLY A 153 11.22 -22.33 -4.42
N ASP A 154 11.39 -21.64 -5.55
CA ASP A 154 12.01 -20.30 -5.56
C ASP A 154 11.08 -19.26 -4.86
N PRO A 155 11.52 -18.62 -3.75
CA PRO A 155 10.72 -17.63 -3.03
C PRO A 155 10.22 -16.48 -3.90
N THR A 156 11.04 -16.03 -4.87
CA THR A 156 10.66 -14.93 -5.76
C THR A 156 9.50 -15.33 -6.66
N THR A 157 9.54 -16.54 -7.22
CA THR A 157 8.48 -17.10 -8.04
C THR A 157 7.19 -17.28 -7.23
N ILE A 158 7.30 -17.77 -5.99
CA ILE A 158 6.16 -17.90 -5.07
C ILE A 158 5.54 -16.53 -4.80
N ALA A 159 6.33 -15.53 -4.37
CA ALA A 159 5.85 -14.18 -4.08
C ALA A 159 5.12 -13.53 -5.26
N ARG A 160 5.64 -13.71 -6.48
CA ARG A 160 4.98 -13.21 -7.71
C ARG A 160 3.67 -13.94 -7.98
N GLY A 161 3.62 -15.25 -7.78
CA GLY A 161 2.39 -16.03 -7.88
C GLY A 161 1.32 -15.58 -6.89
N LEU A 162 1.70 -15.32 -5.64
CA LEU A 162 0.81 -14.78 -4.62
C LEU A 162 0.30 -13.39 -5.02
N LEU A 163 1.17 -12.49 -5.48
CA LEU A 163 0.78 -11.14 -5.94
C LEU A 163 -0.26 -11.22 -7.07
N LEU A 164 -0.03 -12.09 -8.06
CA LEU A 164 -0.97 -12.28 -9.17
C LEU A 164 -2.33 -12.80 -8.68
N ALA A 165 -2.35 -13.73 -7.73
CA ALA A 165 -3.58 -14.25 -7.16
C ALA A 165 -4.37 -13.18 -6.40
N VAL A 166 -3.68 -12.34 -5.59
CA VAL A 166 -4.36 -11.35 -4.74
C VAL A 166 -4.87 -10.14 -5.51
N HIS A 167 -4.36 -9.84 -6.72
CA HIS A 167 -4.87 -8.73 -7.53
C HIS A 167 -6.39 -8.78 -7.72
N GLY A 168 -6.97 -9.97 -7.95
CA GLY A 168 -8.42 -10.13 -8.09
C GLY A 168 -9.18 -9.79 -6.82
N PHE A 169 -8.63 -10.13 -5.66
CA PHE A 169 -9.23 -9.82 -4.34
C PHE A 169 -9.10 -8.35 -3.97
N VAL A 170 -8.08 -7.65 -4.49
CA VAL A 170 -7.92 -6.20 -4.28
C VAL A 170 -8.83 -5.41 -5.21
N LEU A 171 -8.84 -5.73 -6.50
CA LEU A 171 -9.43 -4.86 -7.53
C LEU A 171 -10.84 -5.25 -7.95
N SER A 172 -11.19 -6.54 -7.88
CA SER A 172 -12.42 -7.06 -8.49
C SER A 172 -13.42 -7.62 -7.47
N VAL A 173 -13.07 -7.68 -6.18
CA VAL A 173 -13.90 -8.31 -5.16
C VAL A 173 -15.30 -7.71 -5.06
N HIS A 174 -15.43 -6.38 -5.23
CA HIS A 174 -16.72 -5.68 -5.19
C HIS A 174 -17.70 -6.15 -6.27
N THR A 175 -17.21 -6.78 -7.35
CA THR A 175 -18.06 -7.35 -8.41
C THR A 175 -18.53 -8.77 -8.08
N MET A 176 -17.91 -9.42 -7.08
CA MET A 176 -18.12 -10.82 -6.71
C MET A 176 -18.94 -10.98 -5.43
N VAL A 177 -19.42 -9.88 -4.84
CA VAL A 177 -20.25 -9.85 -3.63
C VAL A 177 -21.71 -9.55 -3.95
N ASP A 178 -22.62 -10.10 -3.14
CA ASP A 178 -24.06 -9.92 -3.23
C ASP A 178 -24.72 -10.20 -1.85
N ASP A 179 -26.04 -10.37 -1.81
CA ASP A 179 -26.78 -10.67 -0.58
C ASP A 179 -26.39 -12.03 0.06
N THR A 180 -25.67 -12.88 -0.67
CA THR A 180 -25.24 -14.22 -0.24
C THR A 180 -23.74 -14.32 0.03
N VAL A 181 -22.92 -13.58 -0.71
CA VAL A 181 -21.45 -13.60 -0.60
C VAL A 181 -20.94 -12.25 -0.12
N THR A 182 -20.27 -12.22 1.03
CA THR A 182 -19.67 -11.02 1.60
C THR A 182 -18.18 -10.90 1.30
N GLU A 183 -17.64 -9.69 1.41
CA GLU A 183 -16.19 -9.47 1.33
C GLU A 183 -15.41 -10.27 2.38
N ASP A 184 -15.93 -10.36 3.61
CA ASP A 184 -15.31 -11.14 4.68
C ASP A 184 -15.25 -12.64 4.36
N ALA A 185 -16.28 -13.18 3.68
CA ALA A 185 -16.29 -14.56 3.24
C ALA A 185 -15.23 -14.80 2.15
N LEU A 186 -15.06 -13.86 1.21
CA LEU A 186 -14.02 -13.92 0.18
C LEU A 186 -12.62 -13.76 0.77
N ASP A 187 -12.45 -12.96 1.83
CA ASP A 187 -11.17 -12.87 2.54
C ASP A 187 -10.80 -14.16 3.28
N ALA A 188 -11.79 -14.83 3.87
CA ALA A 188 -11.59 -16.14 4.49
C ALA A 188 -11.23 -17.22 3.44
N GLU A 189 -11.83 -17.14 2.25
CA GLU A 189 -11.45 -18.00 1.13
C GLU A 189 -10.04 -17.69 0.62
N LEU A 190 -9.66 -16.41 0.52
CA LEU A 190 -8.29 -16.01 0.18
C LEU A 190 -7.29 -16.60 1.18
N ALA A 191 -7.54 -16.48 2.48
CA ALA A 191 -6.69 -17.08 3.51
C ALA A 191 -6.54 -18.60 3.32
N THR A 192 -7.64 -19.28 2.97
CA THR A 192 -7.64 -20.73 2.68
C THR A 192 -6.80 -21.07 1.45
N LEU A 193 -6.96 -20.32 0.35
CA LEU A 193 -6.20 -20.51 -0.89
C LEU A 193 -4.70 -20.30 -0.67
N LEU A 194 -4.32 -19.22 0.01
CA LEU A 194 -2.92 -18.91 0.33
C LEU A 194 -2.33 -19.99 1.24
N THR A 195 -3.04 -20.38 2.30
CA THR A 195 -2.60 -21.42 3.24
C THR A 195 -2.35 -22.74 2.51
N ARG A 196 -3.30 -23.20 1.69
CA ARG A 196 -3.16 -24.45 0.93
C ARG A 196 -2.03 -24.38 -0.09
N THR A 197 -1.81 -23.22 -0.69
CA THR A 197 -0.73 -23.01 -1.67
C THR A 197 0.64 -23.02 -1.01
N LEU A 198 0.76 -22.63 0.25
CA LEU A 198 2.04 -22.46 0.94
C LEU A 198 2.42 -23.60 1.86
N ARG A 199 1.48 -24.46 2.29
CA ARG A 199 1.80 -25.63 3.11
C ARG A 199 2.80 -26.57 2.43
N PRO A 200 3.75 -27.18 3.20
CA PRO A 200 4.73 -28.15 2.70
C PRO A 200 4.13 -29.34 1.96
#